data_AF-A0A2I2FCX5-F1
#
_entry.id   AF-A0A2I2FCX5-F1
#
_cell.length_a   1.000
_cell.length_b   1.000
_cell.length_c   1.000
_cell.angle_alpha   90.00
_cell.angle_beta   90.00
_cell.angle_gamma   90.00
#
_symmetry.space_group_name_H-M   'P 1'
#
loop_
_entity.id
_entity.type
_entity.pdbx_description
1 polymer ?
#
loop_
_entity_poly.entity_id
_entity_poly.type
_entity_poly.pdbx_seq_one_letter_code
_entity_poly.pdbx_strand_id
1 'polypeptide(L)'
;MLSGLSSNLTSARQTLTQVLNFALVLSTAFMLWKGLSIATASSSPIVVVLSGSMEPAFQRGDLLFLWNRSPRAELGEVVVYNVKGKDIPIVHRVVRTFPEVDSKTKRVVEPSDSSAPSNDMLLTKGDNNIADDTELYARGQDYLDRREDIVGSVRGYIPSVGYVTIMLSEHPCQKRIAKELAELVESPPEGIKVELADESDLYQWNVYMEGPEGSSFQNGNFLVKLKLPTEYPFKPPAVSFGTKIYHPNVTNDDKGSMCLGMLRPDEWKPSSKIAAVLQFARQLLVEPMPDDAVEGRIAEQYKNDRARYDELAKEWTRKYAMA
;
A
#
# COMPACT_ATOMS: atom_id res chain seq x y z
N MET A 1 -33.78 -27.32 21.75
CA MET A 1 -33.25 -25.96 21.99
C MET A 1 -31.88 -25.92 22.69
N LEU A 2 -31.42 -26.99 23.35
CA LEU A 2 -30.12 -27.00 24.05
C LEU A 2 -28.89 -27.37 23.18
N SER A 3 -29.07 -27.98 22.00
CA SER A 3 -27.95 -28.36 21.11
C SER A 3 -27.37 -27.20 20.27
N GLY A 4 -28.17 -26.17 19.98
CA GLY A 4 -27.71 -24.97 19.26
C GLY A 4 -26.90 -24.00 20.11
N LEU A 5 -27.05 -24.06 21.44
CA LEU A 5 -26.23 -23.27 22.37
C LEU A 5 -24.82 -23.87 22.51
N SER A 6 -24.68 -25.20 22.48
CA SER A 6 -23.36 -25.86 22.56
C SER A 6 -22.53 -25.69 21.29
N SER A 7 -23.14 -25.74 20.09
CA SER A 7 -22.41 -25.52 18.83
C SER A 7 -21.84 -24.10 18.76
N ASN A 8 -22.64 -23.08 19.10
CA ASN A 8 -22.22 -21.68 19.10
C ASN A 8 -21.13 -21.38 20.14
N LEU A 9 -21.17 -22.00 21.33
CA LEU A 9 -20.11 -21.87 22.34
C LEU A 9 -18.80 -22.53 21.91
N THR A 10 -18.87 -23.65 21.18
CA THR A 10 -17.69 -24.36 20.67
C THR A 10 -17.03 -23.54 19.55
N SER A 11 -17.83 -22.96 18.65
CA SER A 11 -17.38 -22.02 17.62
C SER A 11 -16.80 -20.74 18.22
N ALA A 12 -17.43 -20.15 19.24
CA ALA A 12 -16.93 -18.94 19.90
C ALA A 12 -15.59 -19.18 20.60
N ARG A 13 -15.42 -20.32 21.28
CA ARG A 13 -14.13 -20.71 21.87
C ARG A 13 -13.05 -20.93 20.80
N GLN A 14 -13.40 -21.54 19.66
CA GLN A 14 -12.47 -21.71 18.54
C GLN A 14 -12.06 -20.37 17.93
N THR A 15 -13.00 -19.47 17.66
CA THR A 15 -12.73 -18.12 17.19
C THR A 15 -11.86 -17.35 18.20
N LEU A 16 -12.18 -17.41 19.49
CA LEU A 16 -11.37 -16.78 20.54
C LEU A 16 -9.96 -17.36 20.59
N THR A 17 -9.81 -18.68 20.43
CA THR A 17 -8.49 -19.33 20.39
C THR A 17 -7.69 -18.90 19.16
N GLN A 18 -8.33 -18.77 17.99
CA GLN A 18 -7.69 -18.24 16.78
C GLN A 18 -7.23 -16.79 16.97
N VAL A 19 -8.09 -15.94 17.55
CA VAL A 19 -7.75 -14.54 17.87
C VAL A 19 -6.59 -14.48 18.85
N LEU A 20 -6.61 -15.28 19.91
CA LEU A 20 -5.54 -15.33 20.91
C LEU A 20 -4.22 -15.85 20.31
N ASN A 21 -4.26 -16.87 19.44
CA ASN A 21 -3.07 -17.36 18.75
C ASN A 21 -2.51 -16.30 17.80
N PHE A 22 -3.36 -15.59 17.07
CA PHE A 22 -2.94 -14.49 16.20
C PHE A 22 -2.32 -13.34 17.02
N ALA A 23 -2.96 -12.95 18.12
CA ALA A 23 -2.44 -11.94 19.04
C ALA A 23 -1.10 -12.39 19.66
N LEU A 24 -0.97 -13.67 20.01
CA LEU A 24 0.28 -14.24 20.51
C LEU A 24 1.39 -14.12 19.47
N VAL A 25 1.16 -14.49 18.21
CA VAL A 25 2.15 -14.37 17.12
C VAL A 25 2.59 -12.92 16.90
N LEU A 26 1.65 -11.97 16.90
CA LEU A 26 1.99 -10.56 16.77
C LEU A 26 2.79 -10.05 17.98
N SER A 27 2.39 -10.46 19.19
CA SER A 27 3.08 -10.07 20.42
C SER A 27 4.49 -10.63 20.49
N THR A 28 4.72 -11.89 20.08
CA THR A 28 6.05 -12.50 20.08
C THR A 28 6.95 -11.81 19.06
N ALA A 29 6.46 -11.53 17.85
CA ALA A 29 7.20 -10.77 16.85
C ALA A 29 7.58 -9.37 17.35
N PHE A 30 6.63 -8.64 17.97
CA PHE A 30 6.90 -7.33 18.55
C PHE A 30 7.89 -7.38 19.71
N MET A 31 7.75 -8.36 20.60
CA MET A 31 8.66 -8.56 21.74
C MET A 31 10.06 -8.93 21.27
N LEU A 32 10.20 -9.74 20.22
CA LEU A 32 11.49 -10.03 19.59
C LEU A 32 12.10 -8.76 19.00
N TRP A 33 11.33 -7.93 18.30
CA TRP A 33 11.82 -6.67 17.76
C TRP A 33 12.30 -5.70 18.86
N LYS A 34 11.52 -5.53 19.92
CA LYS A 34 11.90 -4.70 21.07
C LYS A 34 13.08 -5.28 21.84
N GLY A 35 13.12 -6.60 22.02
CA GLY A 35 14.25 -7.31 22.61
C GLY A 35 15.53 -7.07 21.81
N LEU A 36 15.47 -7.17 20.48
CA LEU A 36 16.61 -6.88 19.61
C LEU A 36 17.02 -5.41 19.68
N SER A 37 16.06 -4.48 19.69
CA SER A 37 16.32 -3.03 19.83
C SER A 37 17.07 -2.72 21.14
N ILE A 38 16.68 -3.35 22.25
CA ILE A 38 17.37 -3.21 23.54
C ILE A 38 18.74 -3.90 23.52
N ALA A 39 18.83 -5.09 22.91
CA ALA A 39 20.07 -5.85 22.81
C ALA A 39 21.13 -5.09 22.02
N THR A 40 20.76 -4.45 20.91
CA THR A 40 21.70 -3.68 20.08
C THR A 40 21.83 -2.21 20.52
N ALA A 41 20.99 -1.74 21.44
CA ALA A 41 20.85 -0.33 21.82
C ALA A 41 20.49 0.59 20.63
N SER A 42 19.83 0.04 19.62
CA SER A 42 19.42 0.76 18.40
C SER A 42 17.90 0.84 18.32
N SER A 43 17.38 2.00 17.91
CA SER A 43 15.94 2.17 17.64
C SER A 43 15.47 1.40 16.41
N SER A 44 16.38 1.06 15.50
CA SER A 44 16.14 0.26 14.31
C SER A 44 17.30 -0.72 14.10
N PRO A 45 17.31 -1.88 14.79
CA PRO A 45 18.42 -2.83 14.75
C PRO A 45 18.68 -3.46 13.36
N ILE A 46 17.70 -3.39 12.47
CA ILE A 46 17.76 -3.92 11.11
C ILE A 46 17.31 -2.81 10.15
N VAL A 47 18.06 -2.58 9.08
CA VAL A 47 17.73 -1.61 8.03
C VAL A 47 18.01 -2.20 6.64
N VAL A 48 17.35 -1.67 5.61
CA VAL A 48 17.56 -2.10 4.22
C VAL A 48 18.16 -0.96 3.41
N VAL A 49 19.15 -1.26 2.58
CA VAL A 49 19.79 -0.29 1.69
C VAL A 49 18.87 0.02 0.52
N LEU A 50 18.52 1.30 0.35
CA LEU A 50 17.60 1.76 -0.69
C LEU A 50 18.29 2.43 -1.88
N SER A 51 19.57 2.80 -1.77
CA SER A 51 20.33 3.53 -2.80
C SER A 51 21.73 2.94 -3.03
N GLY A 52 22.34 3.27 -4.17
CA GLY A 52 23.71 2.84 -4.55
C GLY A 52 24.83 3.77 -4.07
N SER A 53 24.57 4.62 -3.07
CA SER A 53 25.56 5.58 -2.51
C SER A 53 26.72 4.89 -1.79
N MET A 54 26.52 3.64 -1.38
CA MET A 54 27.50 2.82 -0.66
C MET A 54 28.19 1.78 -1.53
N GLU A 55 28.04 1.84 -2.86
CA GLU A 55 28.75 0.92 -3.74
C GLU A 55 30.27 1.22 -3.73
N PRO A 56 31.14 0.20 -3.75
CA PRO A 56 30.84 -1.23 -3.89
C PRO A 56 30.60 -1.98 -2.56
N ALA A 57 30.66 -1.32 -1.41
CA ALA A 57 30.60 -1.98 -0.10
C ALA A 57 29.20 -2.57 0.19
N PHE A 58 28.14 -1.84 -0.17
CA PHE A 58 26.76 -2.31 -0.06
C PHE A 58 25.98 -1.93 -1.31
N GLN A 59 25.07 -2.82 -1.70
CA GLN A 59 24.18 -2.63 -2.84
C GLN A 59 22.75 -2.40 -2.37
N ARG A 60 21.93 -1.78 -3.24
CA ARG A 60 20.49 -1.69 -3.02
C ARG A 60 19.91 -3.09 -2.79
N GLY A 61 19.09 -3.25 -1.76
CA GLY A 61 18.51 -4.52 -1.35
C GLY A 61 19.32 -5.30 -0.31
N ASP A 62 20.47 -4.81 0.13
CA ASP A 62 21.19 -5.42 1.25
C ASP A 62 20.48 -5.12 2.58
N LEU A 63 20.34 -6.14 3.43
CA LEU A 63 19.77 -6.03 4.76
C LEU A 63 20.90 -5.93 5.78
N LEU A 64 20.99 -4.82 6.51
CA LEU A 64 22.06 -4.50 7.44
C LEU A 64 21.63 -4.71 8.89
N PHE A 65 22.54 -5.25 9.70
CA PHE A 65 22.37 -5.39 11.16
C PHE A 65 23.19 -4.32 11.88
N LEU A 66 22.51 -3.59 12.75
CA LEU A 66 23.08 -2.44 13.45
C LEU A 66 23.40 -2.77 14.90
N TRP A 67 24.46 -2.16 15.39
CA TRP A 67 24.93 -2.24 16.76
C TRP A 67 25.32 -0.86 17.27
N ASN A 68 24.76 -0.45 18.40
CA ASN A 68 24.91 0.90 18.93
C ASN A 68 25.47 0.94 20.37
N ARG A 69 25.94 -0.18 20.92
CA ARG A 69 26.54 -0.20 22.27
C ARG A 69 27.98 0.30 22.32
N SER A 70 28.63 0.46 21.17
CA SER A 70 30.00 0.97 21.11
C SER A 70 30.01 2.45 21.50
N PRO A 71 30.79 2.86 22.52
CA PRO A 71 30.78 4.23 23.02
C PRO A 71 31.37 5.25 22.05
N ARG A 72 32.12 4.78 21.04
CA ARG A 72 32.76 5.59 19.99
C ARG A 72 32.56 4.92 18.64
N ALA A 73 32.48 5.73 17.59
CA ALA A 73 32.57 5.25 16.21
C ALA A 73 34.02 5.36 15.73
N GLU A 74 34.50 4.33 15.02
CA GLU A 74 35.85 4.29 14.50
C GLU A 74 35.92 4.88 13.08
N LEU A 75 37.10 5.38 12.70
CA LEU A 75 37.35 5.82 11.32
C LEU A 75 37.16 4.62 10.37
N GLY A 76 36.40 4.83 9.31
CA GLY A 76 36.07 3.79 8.34
C GLY A 76 34.88 2.92 8.72
N GLU A 77 34.30 3.06 9.91
CA GLU A 77 33.09 2.35 10.29
C GLU A 77 31.90 2.84 9.45
N VAL A 78 31.00 1.93 9.04
CA VAL A 78 29.77 2.30 8.34
C VAL A 78 28.67 2.49 9.38
N VAL A 79 28.09 3.69 9.39
CA VAL A 79 27.09 4.09 10.37
C VAL A 79 25.78 4.42 9.68
N VAL A 80 24.70 4.18 10.41
CA VAL A 80 23.36 4.58 10.01
C VAL A 80 22.93 5.72 10.90
N TYR A 81 22.52 6.83 10.30
CA TYR A 81 22.16 8.04 11.03
C TYR A 81 20.86 8.64 10.52
N ASN A 82 20.15 9.31 11.43
CA ASN A 82 18.96 10.07 11.11
C ASN A 82 19.33 11.53 10.88
N VAL A 83 18.66 12.17 9.92
CA VAL A 83 18.78 13.61 9.70
C VAL A 83 17.47 14.27 10.10
N LYS A 84 17.55 15.36 10.88
CA LYS A 84 16.36 16.12 11.30
C LYS A 84 15.58 16.60 10.07
N GLY A 85 14.32 16.20 9.97
CA GLY A 85 13.43 16.53 8.85
C GLY A 85 13.50 15.57 7.65
N LYS A 86 14.21 14.44 7.77
CA LYS A 86 14.16 13.33 6.80
C LYS A 86 13.62 12.07 7.47
N ASP A 87 12.71 11.39 6.80
CA ASP A 87 12.07 10.17 7.31
C ASP A 87 12.91 8.90 7.08
N ILE A 88 13.89 8.96 6.17
CA ILE A 88 14.71 7.81 5.77
C ILE A 88 16.13 8.00 6.33
N PRO A 89 16.63 7.04 7.15
CA PRO A 89 18.00 7.07 7.63
C PRO A 89 19.00 6.90 6.49
N ILE A 90 20.18 7.49 6.65
CA ILE A 90 21.27 7.42 5.67
C ILE A 90 22.35 6.48 6.20
N VAL A 91 22.89 5.64 5.32
CA VAL A 91 23.95 4.67 5.64
C VAL A 91 25.22 5.14 4.95
N HIS A 92 26.20 5.65 5.68
CA HIS A 92 27.47 6.10 5.08
C HIS A 92 28.68 5.79 5.97
N ARG A 93 29.89 5.91 5.41
CA ARG A 93 31.14 5.62 6.10
C ARG A 93 31.65 6.84 6.86
N VAL A 94 32.13 6.63 8.09
CA VAL A 94 32.82 7.65 8.87
C VAL A 94 34.18 7.94 8.25
N VAL A 95 34.38 9.17 7.77
CA VAL A 95 35.63 9.61 7.14
C VAL A 95 36.52 10.34 8.15
N ARG A 96 35.92 11.14 9.05
CA ARG A 96 36.64 11.87 10.10
C ARG A 96 35.86 11.86 11.41
N THR A 97 36.61 11.88 12.51
CA THR A 97 36.08 12.07 13.87
C THR A 97 36.73 13.31 14.47
N PHE A 98 35.94 14.10 15.20
CA PHE A 98 36.40 15.32 15.85
C PHE A 98 36.06 15.25 17.34
N PRO A 99 36.92 15.83 18.21
CA PRO A 99 36.53 16.12 19.57
C PRO A 99 35.34 17.09 19.60
N GLU A 100 34.56 17.07 20.68
CA GLU A 100 33.38 17.93 20.87
C GLU A 100 33.67 19.40 20.48
N VAL A 101 32.83 19.96 19.60
CA VAL A 101 32.96 21.33 19.08
C VAL A 101 31.78 22.15 19.57
N ASP A 102 32.05 23.29 20.20
CA ASP A 102 31.00 24.22 20.64
C ASP A 102 30.27 24.80 19.42
N SER A 103 28.97 24.52 19.34
CA SER A 103 28.09 24.89 18.23
C SER A 103 27.99 26.40 18.00
N LYS A 104 28.34 27.23 18.99
CA LYS A 104 28.31 28.70 18.86
C LYS A 104 29.63 29.32 18.40
N THR A 105 30.76 28.72 18.77
CA THR A 105 32.09 29.31 18.54
C THR A 105 32.91 28.57 17.47
N LYS A 106 32.46 27.40 17.01
CA LYS A 106 33.20 26.50 16.09
C LYS A 106 34.63 26.21 16.57
N ARG A 107 34.88 26.29 17.88
CA ARG A 107 36.17 25.97 18.51
C ARG A 107 36.10 24.58 19.16
N VAL A 108 37.21 23.86 19.08
CA VAL A 108 37.40 22.59 19.78
C VAL A 108 37.32 22.84 21.28
N VAL A 109 36.46 22.11 21.98
CA VAL A 109 36.43 22.12 23.45
C VAL A 109 37.62 21.29 23.93
N GLU A 110 38.64 21.92 24.51
CA GLU A 110 39.74 21.19 25.14
C GLU A 110 39.23 20.49 26.41
N PRO A 111 39.49 19.18 26.59
CA PRO A 111 39.02 18.46 27.77
C PRO A 111 39.71 18.99 29.04
N SER A 112 38.92 19.42 30.02
CA SER A 112 39.40 19.98 31.28
C SER A 112 39.88 18.95 32.30
N ASP A 113 39.81 17.65 31.99
CA ASP A 113 40.28 16.57 32.86
C ASP A 113 40.93 15.46 32.03
N SER A 114 41.91 14.76 32.63
CA SER A 114 42.82 13.77 32.04
C SER A 114 42.17 12.45 31.57
N SER A 115 40.99 12.50 30.96
CA SER A 115 40.40 11.40 30.19
C SER A 115 40.42 11.77 28.71
N ALA A 116 40.96 10.88 27.87
CA ALA A 116 41.15 11.07 26.43
C ALA A 116 39.96 11.78 25.73
N PRO A 117 40.22 12.67 24.75
CA PRO A 117 39.18 13.48 24.10
C PRO A 117 38.00 12.63 23.64
N SER A 118 36.78 13.11 23.92
CA SER A 118 35.52 12.53 23.45
C SER A 118 35.37 12.86 21.95
N ASN A 119 35.77 11.93 21.09
CA ASN A 119 35.52 12.01 19.65
C ASN A 119 34.04 11.73 19.35
N ASP A 120 33.18 12.68 19.68
CA ASP A 120 31.72 12.52 19.62
C ASP A 120 31.13 13.09 18.33
N MET A 121 31.88 13.94 17.59
CA MET A 121 31.43 14.53 16.33
C MET A 121 31.99 13.75 15.12
N LEU A 122 31.14 13.44 14.15
CA LEU A 122 31.45 12.58 13.01
C LEU A 122 31.19 13.30 11.68
N LEU A 123 32.06 13.05 10.71
CA LEU A 123 31.86 13.40 9.31
C LEU A 123 31.79 12.12 8.50
N THR A 124 30.73 11.99 7.72
CA THR A 124 30.42 10.81 6.92
C THR A 124 30.46 11.10 5.43
N LYS A 125 30.65 10.04 4.64
CA LYS A 125 30.60 10.08 3.19
C LYS A 125 30.13 8.73 2.63
N GLY A 126 29.30 8.77 1.60
CA GLY A 126 29.00 7.58 0.78
C GLY A 126 30.22 7.11 -0.02
N ASP A 127 30.45 5.80 -0.05
CA ASP A 127 31.60 5.21 -0.75
C ASP A 127 31.62 5.58 -2.26
N ASN A 128 30.44 5.71 -2.86
CA ASN A 128 30.25 6.10 -4.26
C ASN A 128 30.01 7.61 -4.47
N ASN A 129 30.00 8.42 -3.41
CA ASN A 129 29.78 9.86 -3.51
C ASN A 129 31.10 10.59 -3.82
N ILE A 130 31.05 11.75 -4.49
CA ILE A 130 32.25 12.56 -4.80
C ILE A 130 32.62 13.47 -3.61
N ALA A 131 31.61 14.00 -2.92
CA ALA A 131 31.75 14.93 -1.80
C ALA A 131 31.32 14.29 -0.47
N ASP A 132 31.70 14.94 0.65
CA ASP A 132 31.28 14.58 2.01
C ASP A 132 29.78 14.91 2.21
N ASP A 133 29.16 14.31 3.24
CA ASP A 133 27.70 14.39 3.45
C ASP A 133 27.19 15.69 4.08
N THR A 134 28.02 16.74 4.17
CA THR A 134 27.64 17.98 4.84
C THR A 134 26.37 18.63 4.28
N GLU A 135 26.13 18.49 2.97
CA GLU A 135 24.90 18.97 2.30
C GLU A 135 23.67 18.11 2.61
N LEU A 136 23.87 16.86 3.07
CA LEU A 136 22.80 15.94 3.42
C LEU A 136 22.31 16.14 4.85
N TYR A 137 23.09 16.79 5.70
CA TYR A 137 22.77 17.08 7.10
C TYR A 137 21.66 18.13 7.26
N ALA A 138 21.21 18.34 8.49
CA ALA A 138 20.22 19.37 8.78
C ALA A 138 20.78 20.77 8.52
N ARG A 139 19.91 21.75 8.24
CA ARG A 139 20.35 23.14 7.99
C ARG A 139 21.16 23.67 9.19
N GLY A 140 22.40 24.07 8.93
CA GLY A 140 23.33 24.59 9.95
C GLY A 140 24.07 23.52 10.75
N GLN A 141 23.97 22.25 10.37
CA GLN A 141 24.70 21.14 10.98
C GLN A 141 25.86 20.72 10.07
N ASP A 142 27.09 20.93 10.53
CA ASP A 142 28.31 20.58 9.78
C ASP A 142 28.83 19.17 10.12
N TYR A 143 28.40 18.61 11.26
CA TYR A 143 28.86 17.32 11.81
C TYR A 143 27.71 16.58 12.50
N LEU A 144 27.79 15.25 12.54
CA LEU A 144 26.83 14.38 13.24
C LEU A 144 27.29 14.11 14.67
N ASP A 145 26.36 14.12 15.63
CA ASP A 145 26.63 13.71 17.00
C ASP A 145 26.45 12.19 17.14
N ARG A 146 27.46 11.50 17.70
CA ARG A 146 27.46 10.05 17.90
C ARG A 146 26.29 9.57 18.76
N ARG A 147 25.82 10.36 19.73
CA ARG A 147 24.78 9.99 20.70
C ARG A 147 23.40 10.36 20.22
N GLU A 148 23.26 11.50 19.54
CA GLU A 148 21.95 11.99 19.08
C GLU A 148 21.55 11.46 17.71
N ASP A 149 22.47 11.51 16.73
CA ASP A 149 22.12 11.31 15.32
C ASP A 149 22.34 9.86 14.84
N ILE A 150 23.28 9.13 15.45
CA ILE A 150 23.62 7.77 15.02
C ILE A 150 22.64 6.73 15.59
N VAL A 151 21.99 6.01 14.69
CA VAL A 151 21.09 4.88 14.98
C VAL A 151 21.88 3.61 15.34
N GLY A 152 23.03 3.41 14.70
CA GLY A 152 23.98 2.34 15.01
C GLY A 152 25.01 2.11 13.91
N SER A 153 26.05 1.35 14.25
CA SER A 153 27.10 0.93 13.32
C SER A 153 26.76 -0.42 12.70
N VAL A 154 27.04 -0.59 11.40
CA VAL A 154 26.79 -1.83 10.67
C VAL A 154 27.80 -2.89 11.13
N ARG A 155 27.31 -4.04 11.62
CA ARG A 155 28.14 -5.17 12.07
C ARG A 155 28.01 -6.43 11.23
N GLY A 156 27.00 -6.48 10.37
CA GLY A 156 26.78 -7.57 9.43
C GLY A 156 25.71 -7.21 8.43
N TYR A 157 25.63 -7.97 7.35
CA TYR A 157 24.58 -7.80 6.36
C TYR A 157 24.25 -9.12 5.67
N ILE A 158 23.06 -9.18 5.07
CA ILE A 158 22.66 -10.27 4.18
C ILE A 158 22.35 -9.65 2.81
N PRO A 159 23.04 -10.07 1.74
CA PRO A 159 22.85 -9.49 0.43
C PRO A 159 21.48 -9.81 -0.15
N SER A 160 20.91 -8.86 -0.90
CA SER A 160 19.68 -9.01 -1.71
C SER A 160 18.37 -9.33 -0.98
N VAL A 161 18.36 -9.73 0.29
CA VAL A 161 17.13 -10.08 1.04
C VAL A 161 16.18 -8.88 1.20
N GLY A 162 16.75 -7.68 1.29
CA GLY A 162 16.00 -6.43 1.34
C GLY A 162 15.12 -6.20 0.12
N TYR A 163 15.41 -6.80 -1.06
CA TYR A 163 14.52 -6.70 -2.22
C TYR A 163 13.11 -7.21 -1.94
N VAL A 164 12.94 -8.21 -1.07
CA VAL A 164 11.60 -8.68 -0.66
C VAL A 164 10.84 -7.56 0.05
N THR A 165 11.51 -6.86 0.97
CA THR A 165 10.91 -5.73 1.70
C THR A 165 10.66 -4.55 0.77
N ILE A 166 11.62 -4.23 -0.09
CA ILE A 166 11.53 -3.16 -1.10
C ILE A 166 10.34 -3.42 -2.01
N MET A 167 10.21 -4.60 -2.62
CA MET A 167 9.06 -4.95 -3.47
C MET A 167 7.72 -4.81 -2.72
N LEU A 168 7.66 -5.24 -1.46
CA LEU A 168 6.44 -5.11 -0.64
C LEU A 168 6.10 -3.66 -0.27
N SER A 169 7.09 -2.77 -0.24
CA SER A 169 6.97 -1.36 0.16
C SER A 169 6.86 -0.38 -1.01
N GLU A 170 7.46 -0.67 -2.16
CA GLU A 170 7.52 0.23 -3.33
C GLU A 170 6.28 0.13 -4.24
N HIS A 171 5.51 -0.96 -4.14
CA HIS A 171 4.27 -1.12 -4.91
C HIS A 171 3.04 -1.43 -4.03
N PRO A 172 2.70 -0.56 -3.06
CA PRO A 172 1.53 -0.75 -2.21
C PRO A 172 0.23 -0.81 -3.05
N CYS A 173 0.17 -0.06 -4.14
CA CYS A 173 -0.93 -0.07 -5.09
C CYS A 173 -1.06 -1.43 -5.80
N GLN A 174 0.02 -1.98 -6.38
CA GLN A 174 -0.03 -3.29 -7.04
C GLN A 174 -0.36 -4.40 -6.05
N LYS A 175 0.18 -4.34 -4.82
CA LYS A 175 -0.16 -5.30 -3.76
C LYS A 175 -1.64 -5.26 -3.39
N ARG A 176 -2.23 -4.05 -3.33
CA ARG A 176 -3.67 -3.86 -3.10
C ARG A 176 -4.49 -4.46 -4.24
N ILE A 177 -4.12 -4.16 -5.49
CA ILE A 177 -4.80 -4.63 -6.70
C ILE A 177 -4.75 -6.17 -6.79
N ALA A 178 -3.57 -6.76 -6.65
CA ALA A 178 -3.37 -8.21 -6.70
C ALA A 178 -4.16 -8.93 -5.59
N LYS A 179 -4.19 -8.36 -4.38
CA LYS A 179 -4.98 -8.90 -3.27
C LYS A 179 -6.48 -8.86 -3.57
N GLU A 180 -6.99 -7.74 -4.08
CA GLU A 180 -8.42 -7.63 -4.43
C GLU A 180 -8.82 -8.55 -5.58
N LEU A 181 -7.96 -8.70 -6.59
CA LEU A 181 -8.19 -9.65 -7.67
C LEU A 181 -8.25 -11.09 -7.14
N ALA A 182 -7.29 -11.48 -6.29
CA ALA A 182 -7.29 -12.81 -5.67
C ALA A 182 -8.55 -13.05 -4.84
N GLU A 183 -8.97 -12.07 -4.01
CA GLU A 183 -10.22 -12.15 -3.24
C GLU A 183 -11.45 -12.35 -4.16
N LEU A 184 -11.51 -11.63 -5.29
CA LEU A 184 -12.62 -11.74 -6.26
C LEU A 184 -12.62 -13.04 -7.05
N VAL A 185 -11.46 -13.62 -7.32
CA VAL A 185 -11.35 -14.92 -8.01
C VAL A 185 -11.68 -16.07 -7.06
N GLU A 186 -11.24 -16.00 -5.81
CA GLU A 186 -11.48 -17.02 -4.78
C GLU A 186 -12.93 -16.99 -4.26
N SER A 187 -13.47 -15.79 -4.01
CA SER A 187 -14.81 -15.59 -3.47
C SER A 187 -15.54 -14.45 -4.21
N PRO A 188 -15.95 -14.69 -5.47
CA PRO A 188 -16.67 -13.69 -6.24
C PRO A 188 -18.06 -13.39 -5.63
N PRO A 189 -18.56 -12.15 -5.76
CA PRO A 189 -19.96 -11.84 -5.52
C PRO A 189 -20.90 -12.67 -6.41
N GLU A 190 -22.14 -12.86 -5.97
CA GLU A 190 -23.14 -13.62 -6.72
C GLU A 190 -23.37 -13.07 -8.13
N GLY A 191 -23.34 -13.96 -9.12
CA GLY A 191 -23.52 -13.63 -10.53
C GLY A 191 -22.37 -12.80 -11.14
N ILE A 192 -21.20 -12.73 -10.49
CA ILE A 192 -20.05 -11.99 -10.99
C ILE A 192 -18.87 -12.94 -11.16
N LYS A 193 -18.18 -12.85 -12.30
CA LYS A 193 -16.89 -13.50 -12.54
C LYS A 193 -15.89 -12.46 -13.02
N VAL A 194 -14.67 -12.49 -12.49
CA VAL A 194 -13.62 -11.51 -12.81
C VAL A 194 -12.40 -12.22 -13.39
N GLU A 195 -11.82 -11.65 -14.43
CA GLU A 195 -10.53 -12.04 -14.99
C GLU A 195 -9.75 -10.80 -15.44
N LEU A 196 -8.44 -10.96 -15.64
CA LEU A 196 -7.63 -9.91 -16.26
C LEU A 196 -7.97 -9.81 -17.74
N ALA A 197 -8.01 -8.59 -18.28
CA ALA A 197 -8.16 -8.37 -19.71
C ALA A 197 -6.91 -8.81 -20.48
N ASP A 198 -5.74 -8.66 -19.86
CA ASP A 198 -4.44 -9.11 -20.32
C ASP A 198 -3.63 -9.58 -19.11
N GLU A 199 -3.02 -10.77 -19.17
CA GLU A 199 -2.20 -11.32 -18.07
C GLU A 199 -1.01 -10.41 -17.71
N SER A 200 -0.56 -9.56 -18.65
CA SER A 200 0.51 -8.60 -18.45
C SER A 200 0.06 -7.25 -17.87
N ASP A 201 -1.25 -6.97 -17.85
CA ASP A 201 -1.82 -5.71 -17.34
C ASP A 201 -2.78 -5.94 -16.15
N LEU A 202 -2.24 -5.74 -14.94
CA LEU A 202 -3.01 -5.85 -13.69
C LEU A 202 -4.06 -4.74 -13.50
N TYR A 203 -4.09 -3.70 -14.34
CA TYR A 203 -4.97 -2.54 -14.17
C TYR A 203 -6.27 -2.62 -14.99
N GLN A 204 -6.42 -3.61 -15.86
CA GLN A 204 -7.59 -3.76 -16.73
C GLN A 204 -8.23 -5.12 -16.55
N TRP A 205 -9.49 -5.14 -16.10
CA TRP A 205 -10.21 -6.36 -15.76
C TRP A 205 -11.46 -6.50 -16.63
N ASN A 206 -11.71 -7.74 -17.05
CA ASN A 206 -12.98 -8.15 -17.63
C ASN A 206 -13.83 -8.75 -16.52
N VAL A 207 -15.02 -8.19 -16.34
CA VAL A 207 -16.01 -8.65 -15.36
C VAL A 207 -17.23 -9.15 -16.13
N TYR A 208 -17.54 -10.42 -16.00
CA TYR A 208 -18.78 -11.00 -16.52
C TYR A 208 -19.84 -10.92 -15.44
N MET A 209 -20.91 -10.19 -15.72
CA MET A 209 -21.98 -9.91 -14.77
C MET A 209 -23.28 -10.52 -15.29
N GLU A 210 -23.82 -11.47 -14.55
CA GLU A 210 -25.15 -12.02 -14.77
C GLU A 210 -26.21 -11.02 -14.33
N GLY A 211 -27.17 -10.79 -15.23
CA GLY A 211 -28.32 -9.95 -14.98
C GLY A 211 -29.13 -10.43 -13.78
N PRO A 212 -29.44 -9.56 -12.81
CA PRO A 212 -30.14 -9.95 -11.60
C PRO A 212 -31.51 -10.59 -11.86
N GLU A 213 -31.86 -11.59 -11.04
CA GLU A 213 -33.21 -12.18 -11.06
C GLU A 213 -34.28 -11.13 -10.76
N GLY A 214 -35.43 -11.22 -11.46
CA GLY A 214 -36.53 -10.27 -11.30
C GLY A 214 -36.32 -8.90 -11.97
N SER A 215 -35.15 -8.67 -12.59
CA SER A 215 -34.88 -7.45 -13.37
C SER A 215 -35.18 -7.65 -14.87
N SER A 216 -35.28 -6.54 -15.61
CA SER A 216 -35.39 -6.56 -17.08
C SER A 216 -34.12 -7.07 -17.79
N PHE A 217 -33.05 -7.32 -17.02
CA PHE A 217 -31.76 -7.81 -17.48
C PHE A 217 -31.54 -9.30 -17.17
N GLN A 218 -32.49 -9.96 -16.50
CA GLN A 218 -32.39 -11.37 -16.11
C GLN A 218 -32.03 -12.27 -17.30
N ASN A 219 -31.19 -13.28 -17.05
CA ASN A 219 -30.63 -14.21 -18.04
C ASN A 219 -29.65 -13.59 -19.05
N GLY A 220 -29.41 -12.28 -19.01
CA GLY A 220 -28.33 -11.64 -19.75
C GLY A 220 -26.98 -11.82 -19.06
N ASN A 221 -25.91 -11.92 -19.84
CA ASN A 221 -24.54 -11.86 -19.38
C ASN A 221 -23.84 -10.63 -19.97
N PHE A 222 -23.41 -9.72 -19.10
CA PHE A 222 -22.86 -8.43 -19.48
C PHE A 222 -21.35 -8.42 -19.24
N LEU A 223 -20.58 -8.11 -20.28
CA LEU A 223 -19.17 -7.79 -20.12
C LEU A 223 -19.06 -6.36 -19.58
N VAL A 224 -18.48 -6.21 -18.40
CA VAL A 224 -18.14 -4.95 -17.76
C VAL A 224 -16.62 -4.83 -17.72
N LYS A 225 -16.10 -3.73 -18.25
CA LYS A 225 -14.68 -3.38 -18.22
C LYS A 225 -14.42 -2.53 -16.99
N LEU A 226 -13.48 -2.98 -16.16
CA LEU A 226 -13.01 -2.24 -15.00
C LEU A 226 -11.57 -1.79 -15.25
N LYS A 227 -11.32 -0.49 -15.12
CA LYS A 227 -9.99 0.11 -15.30
C LYS A 227 -9.55 0.81 -14.03
N LEU A 228 -8.40 0.41 -13.51
CA LEU A 228 -7.77 0.99 -12.34
C LEU A 228 -6.76 2.07 -12.77
N PRO A 229 -6.81 3.29 -12.22
CA PRO A 229 -5.77 4.28 -12.43
C PRO A 229 -4.47 3.86 -11.71
N THR A 230 -3.34 4.41 -12.13
CA THR A 230 -2.03 4.15 -11.47
C THR A 230 -2.00 4.66 -10.03
N GLU A 231 -2.82 5.66 -9.71
CA GLU A 231 -2.98 6.21 -8.36
C GLU A 231 -4.05 5.48 -7.52
N TYR A 232 -4.63 4.37 -7.99
CA TYR A 232 -5.50 3.53 -7.18
C TYR A 232 -4.76 3.05 -5.91
N PRO A 233 -5.36 3.08 -4.70
CA PRO A 233 -6.77 3.35 -4.40
C PRO A 233 -7.09 4.82 -4.06
N PHE A 234 -6.16 5.76 -4.25
CA PHE A 234 -6.40 7.17 -3.95
C PHE A 234 -7.29 7.85 -5.00
N LYS A 235 -7.28 7.34 -6.24
CA LYS A 235 -8.29 7.66 -7.26
C LYS A 235 -9.22 6.45 -7.49
N PRO A 236 -10.52 6.70 -7.79
CA PRO A 236 -11.50 5.64 -8.03
C PRO A 236 -11.20 4.87 -9.33
N PRO A 237 -11.62 3.59 -9.42
CA PRO A 237 -11.66 2.90 -10.70
C PRO A 237 -12.67 3.54 -11.66
N ALA A 238 -12.51 3.25 -12.95
CA ALA A 238 -13.54 3.50 -13.97
C ALA A 238 -14.23 2.20 -14.35
N VAL A 239 -15.56 2.24 -14.49
CA VAL A 239 -16.40 1.09 -14.84
C VAL A 239 -17.19 1.43 -16.10
N SER A 240 -17.16 0.54 -17.09
CA SER A 240 -17.97 0.67 -18.30
C SER A 240 -18.50 -0.67 -18.79
N PHE A 241 -19.64 -0.65 -19.46
CA PHE A 241 -20.22 -1.81 -20.10
C PHE A 241 -19.58 -2.00 -21.49
N GLY A 242 -18.92 -3.14 -21.69
CA GLY A 242 -18.52 -3.62 -23.01
C GLY A 242 -19.70 -4.21 -23.80
N THR A 243 -20.70 -4.76 -23.12
CA THR A 243 -21.97 -5.20 -23.72
C THR A 243 -22.98 -4.05 -23.75
N LYS A 244 -23.58 -3.78 -24.90
CA LYS A 244 -24.62 -2.74 -25.02
C LYS A 244 -25.80 -3.03 -24.10
N ILE A 245 -26.26 -2.01 -23.39
CA ILE A 245 -27.35 -2.11 -22.41
C ILE A 245 -28.27 -0.89 -22.50
N TYR A 246 -29.57 -1.10 -22.28
CA TYR A 246 -30.56 -0.03 -22.22
C TYR A 246 -30.86 0.30 -20.75
N HIS A 247 -30.16 1.28 -20.19
CA HIS A 247 -30.21 1.58 -18.75
C HIS A 247 -30.06 3.10 -18.48
N PRO A 248 -30.78 3.70 -17.52
CA PRO A 248 -30.68 5.14 -17.24
C PRO A 248 -29.28 5.63 -16.81
N ASN A 249 -28.56 4.83 -16.01
CA ASN A 249 -27.24 5.20 -15.46
C ASN A 249 -26.04 4.71 -16.30
N VAL A 250 -26.27 4.19 -17.51
CA VAL A 250 -25.21 3.71 -18.42
C VAL A 250 -25.44 4.35 -19.79
N THR A 251 -24.38 4.85 -20.42
CA THR A 251 -24.50 5.38 -21.79
C THR A 251 -24.87 4.28 -22.77
N ASN A 252 -25.71 4.59 -23.76
CA ASN A 252 -26.14 3.61 -24.77
C ASN A 252 -25.20 3.53 -26.00
N ASP A 253 -24.08 4.26 -25.97
CA ASP A 253 -23.05 4.26 -27.00
C ASP A 253 -22.05 3.09 -26.85
N ASP A 254 -21.09 2.98 -27.77
CA ASP A 254 -20.08 1.92 -27.72
C ASP A 254 -19.10 2.05 -26.55
N LYS A 255 -19.15 3.17 -25.80
CA LYS A 255 -18.31 3.36 -24.60
C LYS A 255 -18.93 2.73 -23.37
N GLY A 256 -20.26 2.68 -23.29
CA GLY A 256 -21.02 2.10 -22.17
C GLY A 256 -20.63 2.65 -20.80
N SER A 257 -20.28 3.93 -20.71
CA SER A 257 -19.79 4.55 -19.48
C SER A 257 -20.87 4.51 -18.40
N MET A 258 -20.52 3.97 -17.23
CA MET A 258 -21.43 3.90 -16.09
C MET A 258 -21.08 4.97 -15.08
N CYS A 259 -22.07 5.76 -14.66
CA CYS A 259 -21.90 6.68 -13.55
C CYS A 259 -22.33 5.99 -12.25
N LEU A 260 -21.38 5.73 -11.37
CA LEU A 260 -21.64 5.23 -10.03
C LEU A 260 -21.41 6.37 -9.03
N GLY A 261 -22.44 6.76 -8.27
CA GLY A 261 -22.31 7.84 -7.30
C GLY A 261 -21.16 7.65 -6.30
N MET A 262 -20.89 6.40 -5.91
CA MET A 262 -19.77 6.06 -5.02
C MET A 262 -18.37 6.19 -5.65
N LEU A 263 -18.28 6.31 -6.98
CA LEU A 263 -17.03 6.52 -7.72
C LEU A 263 -16.76 8.00 -8.01
N ARG A 264 -17.65 8.92 -7.58
CA ARG A 264 -17.37 10.35 -7.67
C ARG A 264 -16.15 10.71 -6.81
N PRO A 265 -15.24 11.60 -7.26
CA PRO A 265 -13.99 11.89 -6.53
C PRO A 265 -14.16 12.34 -5.08
N ASP A 266 -15.27 13.00 -4.76
CA ASP A 266 -15.66 13.47 -3.43
C ASP A 266 -16.30 12.39 -2.54
N GLU A 267 -16.86 11.33 -3.13
CA GLU A 267 -17.50 10.22 -2.42
C GLU A 267 -16.58 8.99 -2.27
N TRP A 268 -15.59 8.86 -3.16
CA TRP A 268 -14.68 7.73 -3.18
C TRP A 268 -13.79 7.70 -1.93
N LYS A 269 -13.72 6.54 -1.29
CA LYS A 269 -12.85 6.28 -0.14
C LYS A 269 -11.80 5.23 -0.53
N PRO A 270 -10.50 5.46 -0.29
CA PRO A 270 -9.44 4.46 -0.59
C PRO A 270 -9.60 3.12 0.15
N SER A 271 -10.42 3.10 1.20
CA SER A 271 -10.81 1.88 1.93
C SER A 271 -11.91 1.07 1.24
N SER A 272 -12.61 1.64 0.25
CA SER A 272 -13.63 0.93 -0.53
C SER A 272 -13.02 -0.23 -1.32
N LYS A 273 -13.76 -1.33 -1.44
CA LYS A 273 -13.36 -2.54 -2.18
C LYS A 273 -14.01 -2.59 -3.55
N ILE A 274 -13.31 -3.13 -4.54
CA ILE A 274 -13.84 -3.38 -5.89
C ILE A 274 -15.04 -4.33 -5.85
N ALA A 275 -15.04 -5.32 -4.96
CA ALA A 275 -16.21 -6.19 -4.75
C ALA A 275 -17.49 -5.39 -4.43
N ALA A 276 -17.40 -4.35 -3.59
CA ALA A 276 -18.53 -3.49 -3.28
C ALA A 276 -18.94 -2.62 -4.47
N VAL A 277 -17.97 -2.16 -5.28
CA VAL A 277 -18.24 -1.43 -6.53
C VAL A 277 -19.02 -2.29 -7.52
N LEU A 278 -18.62 -3.56 -7.71
CA LEU A 278 -19.29 -4.48 -8.62
C LEU A 278 -20.68 -4.88 -8.11
N GLN A 279 -20.84 -5.09 -6.80
CA GLN A 279 -22.14 -5.30 -6.17
C GLN A 279 -23.07 -4.10 -6.37
N PHE A 280 -22.55 -2.89 -6.18
CA PHE A 280 -23.32 -1.66 -6.38
C PHE A 280 -23.72 -1.47 -7.86
N ALA A 281 -22.81 -1.75 -8.79
CA ALA A 281 -23.11 -1.74 -10.22
C ALA A 281 -24.23 -2.75 -10.57
N ARG A 282 -24.18 -3.97 -10.03
CA ARG A 282 -25.23 -4.98 -10.22
C ARG A 282 -26.56 -4.56 -9.58
N GLN A 283 -26.53 -3.92 -8.41
CA GLN A 283 -27.73 -3.42 -7.75
C GLN A 283 -28.43 -2.32 -8.56
N LEU A 284 -27.68 -1.45 -9.24
CA LEU A 284 -28.28 -0.43 -10.11
C LEU A 284 -29.08 -1.02 -11.26
N LEU A 285 -28.76 -2.23 -11.74
CA LEU A 285 -29.56 -2.92 -12.74
C LEU A 285 -30.95 -3.33 -12.21
N VAL A 286 -31.07 -3.58 -10.90
CA VAL A 286 -32.34 -3.86 -10.24
C VAL A 286 -33.13 -2.58 -10.02
N GLU A 287 -32.46 -1.58 -9.45
CA GLU A 287 -33.04 -0.29 -9.07
C GLU A 287 -32.23 0.85 -9.70
N PRO A 288 -32.56 1.24 -10.95
CA PRO A 288 -31.98 2.41 -11.57
C PRO A 288 -32.18 3.66 -10.70
N MET A 289 -31.22 4.59 -10.75
CA MET A 289 -31.31 5.88 -10.06
C MET A 289 -31.55 7.00 -11.08
N PRO A 290 -32.80 7.40 -11.33
CA PRO A 290 -33.11 8.32 -12.42
C PRO A 290 -32.58 9.75 -12.21
N ASP A 291 -32.32 10.15 -10.96
CA ASP A 291 -31.83 11.49 -10.63
C ASP A 291 -30.32 11.64 -10.91
N ASP A 292 -29.59 10.51 -10.91
CA ASP A 292 -28.17 10.39 -11.27
C ASP A 292 -28.00 9.79 -12.69
N ALA A 293 -29.04 9.87 -13.53
CA ALA A 293 -29.03 9.26 -14.86
C ALA A 293 -28.09 9.98 -15.83
N VAL A 294 -27.36 9.19 -16.61
CA VAL A 294 -26.53 9.69 -17.72
C VAL A 294 -27.39 9.84 -18.97
N GLU A 295 -28.38 8.96 -19.16
CA GLU A 295 -29.31 8.95 -20.28
C GLU A 295 -30.68 9.50 -19.86
N GLY A 296 -30.83 10.83 -19.90
CA GLY A 296 -32.05 11.51 -19.43
C GLY A 296 -33.35 11.03 -20.09
N ARG A 297 -33.31 10.68 -21.39
CA ARG A 297 -34.48 10.14 -22.11
C ARG A 297 -34.91 8.77 -21.57
N ILE A 298 -33.94 7.90 -21.26
CA ILE A 298 -34.21 6.58 -20.70
C ILE A 298 -34.75 6.75 -19.26
N ALA A 299 -34.20 7.71 -18.51
CA ALA A 299 -34.68 8.04 -17.16
C ALA A 299 -36.13 8.57 -17.16
N GLU A 300 -36.48 9.47 -18.08
CA GLU A 300 -37.86 9.96 -18.25
C GLU A 300 -38.81 8.83 -18.63
N GLN A 301 -38.39 7.93 -19.54
CA GLN A 301 -39.19 6.76 -19.89
C GLN A 301 -39.36 5.82 -18.70
N TYR A 302 -38.30 5.57 -17.92
CA TYR A 302 -38.37 4.77 -16.70
C TYR A 302 -39.36 5.36 -15.68
N LYS A 303 -39.41 6.69 -15.53
CA LYS A 303 -40.33 7.40 -14.62
C LYS A 303 -41.78 7.37 -15.12
N ASN A 304 -42.00 7.62 -16.41
CA ASN A 304 -43.33 7.90 -16.97
C ASN A 304 -44.00 6.69 -17.65
N ASP A 305 -43.22 5.72 -18.12
CA ASP A 305 -43.69 4.55 -18.87
C ASP A 305 -42.81 3.32 -18.57
N ARG A 306 -42.96 2.81 -17.35
CA ARG A 306 -42.17 1.67 -16.85
C ARG A 306 -42.34 0.41 -17.69
N ALA A 307 -43.56 0.15 -18.17
CA ALA A 307 -43.86 -1.05 -18.97
C ALA A 307 -43.05 -1.04 -20.27
N ARG A 308 -43.05 0.08 -21.00
CA ARG A 308 -42.28 0.21 -22.24
C ARG A 308 -40.78 0.20 -22.02
N TYR A 309 -40.30 0.78 -20.91
CA TYR A 309 -38.89 0.67 -20.52
C TYR A 309 -38.50 -0.81 -20.32
N ASP A 310 -39.30 -1.57 -19.57
CA ASP A 310 -39.00 -2.97 -19.26
C ASP A 310 -39.03 -3.84 -20.52
N GLU A 311 -39.93 -3.58 -21.47
CA GLU A 311 -39.95 -4.25 -22.79
C GLU A 311 -38.67 -4.00 -23.59
N LEU A 312 -38.25 -2.73 -23.73
CA LEU A 312 -37.05 -2.36 -24.47
C LEU A 312 -35.77 -2.89 -23.81
N ALA A 313 -35.68 -2.81 -22.49
CA ALA A 313 -34.55 -3.34 -21.73
C ALA A 313 -34.40 -4.85 -21.90
N LYS A 314 -35.52 -5.60 -21.91
CA LYS A 314 -35.54 -7.04 -22.20
C LYS A 314 -35.15 -7.34 -23.65
N GLU A 315 -35.62 -6.55 -24.60
CA GLU A 315 -35.24 -6.70 -26.01
C GLU A 315 -33.73 -6.50 -26.22
N TRP A 316 -33.17 -5.45 -25.62
CA TRP A 316 -31.72 -5.19 -25.66
C TRP A 316 -30.92 -6.30 -24.99
N THR A 317 -31.39 -6.76 -23.83
CA THR A 317 -30.76 -7.89 -23.12
C THR A 317 -30.72 -9.13 -24.01
N ARG A 318 -31.84 -9.48 -24.66
CA ARG A 318 -31.90 -10.61 -25.61
C ARG A 318 -30.99 -10.43 -26.81
N LYS A 319 -30.84 -9.20 -27.31
CA LYS A 319 -30.08 -8.91 -28.52
C LYS A 319 -28.57 -8.86 -28.29
N TYR A 320 -28.12 -8.36 -27.15
CA TYR A 320 -26.71 -8.04 -26.91
C TYR A 320 -26.06 -8.85 -25.79
N ALA A 321 -26.85 -9.34 -24.82
CA ALA A 321 -26.34 -9.99 -23.61
C ALA A 321 -26.70 -11.48 -23.52
N MET A 322 -27.53 -12.00 -24.42
CA MET A 322 -27.80 -13.44 -24.54
C MET A 322 -26.96 -13.98 -25.71
N ALA A 323 -26.05 -14.90 -25.40
CA ALA A 323 -25.29 -15.67 -26.40
C ALA A 323 -26.04 -16.95 -26.77
#